data_AF-A0A5M6IEX9-F1
#
_entry.id   AF-A0A5M6IEX9-F1
#
_cell.length_a   1.000
_cell.length_b   1.000
_cell.length_c   1.000
_cell.angle_alpha   90.00
_cell.angle_beta   90.00
_cell.angle_gamma   90.00
#
_symmetry.space_group_name_H-M   'P 1'
#
loop_
_entity.id
_entity.type
_entity.pdbx_description
1 polymer ?
#
loop_
_entity_poly.entity_id
_entity_poly.type
_entity_poly.pdbx_seq_one_letter_code
_entity_poly.pdbx_strand_id
1 'polypeptide(L)'
;MTTYARILNGVAVDVTTVDPFTRFHPLIAAAFVVVPDDVVPGALLDGDEWTAPPPPPDPEPEPEPATPLEQARAAVLSAVEARKAEILAAGYPVKQARASLHVAVHDAGRADLGGMAITALAAHAGTVAWPAAYAQGWISKENIRIPLPDPGDGLALAAGVGGWYAAVVQHARDLKDATLAAEDTAALDALDPEIGWPKA
;
A
#
# COMPACT_ATOMS: atom_id res chain seq x y z
N MET A 1 42.25 -29.84 26.92
CA MET A 1 41.35 -29.89 28.10
C MET A 1 40.38 -31.04 27.84
N THR A 2 39.28 -31.24 28.57
CA THR A 2 38.26 -32.21 28.13
C THR A 2 37.03 -31.41 27.76
N THR A 3 36.66 -31.44 26.48
CA THR A 3 35.46 -30.78 25.97
C THR A 3 34.31 -31.79 25.93
N TYR A 4 33.14 -31.34 26.39
CA TYR A 4 31.91 -32.08 26.38
C TYR A 4 30.90 -31.35 25.51
N ALA A 5 30.16 -32.09 24.68
CA ALA A 5 29.04 -31.53 23.93
C ALA A 5 27.78 -32.36 24.13
N ARG A 6 26.62 -31.68 24.20
CA ARG A 6 25.32 -32.31 24.02
C ARG A 6 24.98 -32.30 22.54
N ILE A 7 24.71 -33.47 21.98
CA ILE A 7 24.46 -33.62 20.54
C ILE A 7 22.96 -33.85 20.32
N LEU A 8 22.34 -33.00 19.50
CA LEU A 8 20.95 -33.15 19.09
C LEU A 8 20.87 -33.10 17.57
N ASN A 9 20.30 -34.14 16.96
CA ASN A 9 20.16 -34.27 15.49
C ASN A 9 21.49 -34.05 14.73
N GLY A 10 22.59 -34.59 15.26
CA GLY A 10 23.92 -34.44 14.65
C GLY A 10 24.56 -33.06 14.85
N VAL A 11 24.02 -32.18 15.71
CA VAL A 11 24.58 -30.86 15.99
C VAL A 11 25.00 -30.74 17.45
N ALA A 12 26.19 -30.21 17.71
CA ALA A 12 26.64 -29.83 19.04
C ALA A 12 25.86 -28.58 19.51
N VAL A 13 24.85 -28.75 20.35
CA VAL A 13 23.98 -27.63 20.77
C VAL A 13 24.49 -26.91 22.01
N ASP A 14 25.14 -27.64 22.92
CA ASP A 14 25.75 -27.10 24.13
C ASP A 14 27.15 -27.66 24.22
N VAL A 15 28.15 -26.79 24.39
CA VAL A 15 29.56 -27.19 24.50
C VAL A 15 30.14 -26.60 25.78
N THR A 16 30.87 -27.42 26.53
CA THR A 16 31.51 -26.98 27.78
C THR A 16 32.82 -27.71 28.03
N THR A 17 33.77 -27.04 28.68
CA THR A 17 35.06 -27.61 29.11
C THR A 17 35.07 -27.98 30.60
N VAL A 18 33.92 -27.88 31.26
CA VAL A 18 33.72 -28.21 32.69
C VAL A 18 32.81 -29.42 32.78
N ASP A 19 33.04 -30.28 33.77
CA ASP A 19 32.21 -31.46 34.02
C ASP A 19 30.70 -31.09 34.03
N PRO A 20 29.90 -31.61 33.08
CA PRO A 20 28.49 -31.30 32.96
C PRO A 20 27.68 -31.61 34.22
N PHE A 21 28.06 -32.62 35.01
CA PHE A 21 27.36 -32.98 36.25
C PHE A 21 27.49 -31.93 37.36
N THR A 22 28.44 -31.01 37.22
CA THR A 22 28.64 -29.91 38.17
C THR A 22 27.88 -28.64 37.78
N ARG A 23 27.40 -28.53 36.54
CA ARG A 23 26.78 -27.31 35.99
C ARG A 23 25.34 -27.47 35.53
N PHE A 24 24.96 -28.67 35.11
CA PHE A 24 23.64 -28.95 34.56
C PHE A 24 22.89 -29.94 35.45
N HIS A 25 21.55 -29.93 35.34
CA HIS A 25 20.72 -30.93 35.99
C HIS A 25 21.14 -32.35 35.56
N PRO A 26 21.14 -33.37 36.45
CA PRO A 26 21.67 -34.71 36.14
C PRO A 26 21.12 -35.33 34.84
N LEU A 27 19.83 -35.14 34.55
CA LEU A 27 19.21 -35.61 33.30
C LEU A 27 19.78 -34.95 32.04
N ILE A 28 20.21 -33.68 32.14
CA ILE A 28 20.84 -32.95 31.04
C ILE A 28 22.33 -33.30 30.96
N ALA A 29 23.01 -33.36 32.11
CA ALA A 29 24.43 -33.71 32.20
C ALA A 29 24.72 -35.10 31.60
N ALA A 30 23.82 -36.07 31.83
CA ALA A 30 23.93 -37.42 31.26
C ALA A 30 23.84 -37.47 29.72
N ALA A 31 23.36 -36.41 29.06
CA ALA A 31 23.28 -36.31 27.61
C ALA A 31 24.54 -35.72 26.96
N PHE A 32 25.54 -35.30 27.75
CA PHE A 32 26.81 -34.82 27.23
C PHE A 32 27.75 -35.99 26.94
N VAL A 33 28.52 -35.87 25.85
CA VAL A 33 29.58 -36.81 25.48
C VAL A 33 30.91 -36.07 25.35
N VAL A 34 32.02 -36.78 25.53
CA VAL A 34 33.36 -36.23 25.29
C VAL A 34 33.55 -36.03 23.79
N VAL A 35 34.00 -34.84 23.38
CA VAL A 35 34.24 -34.47 21.99
C VAL A 35 35.64 -33.85 21.84
N PRO A 36 36.17 -33.74 20.60
CA PRO A 36 37.41 -33.02 20.34
C PRO A 36 37.40 -31.57 20.88
N ASP A 37 38.58 -31.05 21.20
CA ASP A 37 38.74 -29.73 21.84
C ASP A 37 38.36 -28.54 20.93
N ASP A 38 38.26 -28.76 19.61
CA ASP A 38 37.92 -27.76 18.59
C ASP A 38 36.41 -27.72 18.24
N VAL A 39 35.59 -28.60 18.84
CA VAL A 39 34.15 -28.57 18.68
C VAL A 39 33.57 -27.32 19.32
N VAL A 40 32.80 -26.56 18.55
CA VAL A 40 32.09 -25.36 19.00
C VAL A 40 30.58 -25.55 18.92
N PRO A 41 29.77 -24.77 19.66
CA PRO A 41 28.33 -24.78 19.49
C PRO A 41 27.93 -24.54 18.03
N GLY A 42 27.00 -25.34 17.53
CA GLY A 42 26.57 -25.34 16.13
C GLY A 42 27.38 -26.24 15.20
N ALA A 43 28.46 -26.88 15.67
CA ALA A 43 29.23 -27.80 14.85
C ALA A 43 28.37 -29.02 14.46
N LEU A 44 28.48 -29.43 13.19
CA LEU A 44 27.80 -30.59 12.63
C LEU A 44 28.70 -31.82 12.76
N LEU A 45 28.15 -32.92 13.26
CA LEU A 45 28.75 -34.24 13.25
C LEU A 45 28.24 -35.01 12.03
N ASP A 46 29.12 -35.29 11.07
CA ASP A 46 28.85 -36.15 9.92
C ASP A 46 29.74 -37.39 9.99
N GLY A 47 29.14 -38.54 10.32
CA GLY A 47 29.89 -39.74 10.68
C GLY A 47 30.74 -39.52 11.94
N ASP A 48 32.06 -39.48 11.77
CA ASP A 48 33.06 -39.24 12.83
C ASP A 48 33.76 -37.87 12.69
N GLU A 49 33.33 -37.03 11.76
CA GLU A 49 33.95 -35.74 11.45
C GLU A 49 33.12 -34.56 11.96
N TRP A 50 33.78 -33.60 12.61
CA TRP A 50 33.17 -32.37 13.11
C TRP A 50 33.44 -31.21 12.15
N THR A 51 32.37 -30.58 11.67
CA THR A 51 32.46 -29.38 10.84
C THR A 51 31.96 -28.18 11.64
N ALA A 52 32.81 -27.17 11.81
CA ALA A 52 32.40 -25.91 12.45
C ALA A 52 31.23 -25.27 11.69
N PRO A 53 30.28 -24.61 12.40
CA PRO A 53 29.20 -23.91 11.73
C PRO A 53 29.76 -22.82 10.81
N PRO A 54 29.07 -22.49 9.70
CA PRO A 54 29.43 -21.34 8.92
C PRO A 54 29.42 -20.09 9.81
N PRO A 55 30.35 -19.14 9.60
CA PRO A 55 30.29 -17.87 10.30
C PRO A 55 28.92 -17.22 10.04
N PRO A 56 28.36 -16.50 11.03
CA PRO A 56 27.15 -15.73 10.80
C PRO A 56 27.38 -14.80 9.59
N PRO A 57 26.36 -14.60 8.74
CA PRO A 57 26.46 -13.63 7.66
C PRO A 57 26.82 -12.27 8.26
N ASP A 58 27.63 -11.50 7.55
CA ASP A 58 27.90 -10.11 7.94
C ASP A 58 26.56 -9.38 8.11
N PRO A 59 26.41 -8.55 9.14
CA PRO A 59 25.19 -7.77 9.30
C PRO A 59 24.97 -6.94 8.04
N GLU A 60 23.75 -6.96 7.51
CA GLU A 60 23.39 -6.07 6.41
C GLU A 60 23.70 -4.62 6.83
N PRO A 61 24.30 -3.80 5.95
CA PRO A 61 24.56 -2.42 6.28
C PRO A 61 23.25 -1.72 6.61
N GLU A 62 23.26 -0.94 7.71
CA GLU A 62 22.11 -0.11 8.03
C GLU A 62 21.82 0.83 6.85
N PRO A 63 20.53 1.04 6.49
CA PRO A 63 20.19 1.93 5.40
C PRO A 63 20.67 3.34 5.72
N GLU A 64 21.35 3.98 4.77
CA GLU A 64 21.77 5.37 4.91
C GLU A 64 20.56 6.28 5.13
N PRO A 65 20.69 7.33 5.96
CA PRO A 65 19.60 8.28 6.17
C PRO A 65 19.29 9.02 4.86
N ALA A 66 17.99 9.17 4.57
CA ALA A 66 17.54 9.91 3.39
C ALA A 66 18.09 11.34 3.39
N THR A 67 18.57 11.79 2.23
CA THR A 67 19.05 13.15 1.99
C THR A 67 17.91 14.18 2.17
N PRO A 68 18.23 15.47 2.39
CA PRO A 68 17.21 16.51 2.47
C PRO A 68 16.30 16.58 1.24
N LEU A 69 16.84 16.33 0.04
CA LEU A 69 16.06 16.30 -1.20
C LEU A 69 15.07 15.13 -1.22
N GLU A 70 15.48 13.93 -0.80
CA GLU A 70 14.60 12.76 -0.71
C GLU A 70 13.49 12.97 0.31
N GLN A 71 13.79 13.59 1.45
CA GLN A 71 12.80 13.96 2.46
C GLN A 71 11.79 14.98 1.91
N ALA A 72 12.27 16.02 1.23
CA ALA A 72 11.40 17.03 0.61
C ALA A 72 10.49 16.41 -0.47
N ARG A 73 11.05 15.54 -1.31
CA ARG A 73 10.30 14.80 -2.34
C ARG A 73 9.21 13.93 -1.71
N ALA A 74 9.54 13.18 -0.65
CA ALA A 74 8.57 12.37 0.07
C ALA A 74 7.44 13.22 0.67
N ALA A 75 7.75 14.39 1.21
CA ALA A 75 6.75 15.32 1.75
C ALA A 75 5.79 15.83 0.66
N VAL A 76 6.31 16.24 -0.50
CA VAL A 76 5.47 16.69 -1.63
C VAL A 76 4.59 15.55 -2.14
N LEU A 77 5.15 14.35 -2.35
CA LEU A 77 4.36 13.19 -2.80
C LEU A 77 3.24 12.85 -1.81
N SER A 78 3.53 12.91 -0.51
CA SER A 78 2.53 12.69 0.54
C SER A 78 1.43 13.76 0.49
N ALA A 79 1.79 15.03 0.27
CA ALA A 79 0.83 16.13 0.14
C ALA A 79 -0.08 15.95 -1.09
N VAL A 80 0.48 15.57 -2.24
CA VAL A 80 -0.30 15.32 -3.47
C VAL A 80 -1.31 14.20 -3.28
N GLU A 81 -0.93 13.07 -2.68
CA GLU A 81 -1.86 11.97 -2.43
C GLU A 81 -2.91 12.32 -1.38
N ALA A 82 -2.54 13.05 -0.32
CA ALA A 82 -3.49 13.54 0.67
C ALA A 82 -4.53 14.47 0.01
N ARG A 83 -4.08 15.42 -0.82
CA ARG A 83 -4.96 16.38 -1.47
C ARG A 83 -5.90 15.73 -2.48
N LYS A 84 -5.38 14.81 -3.29
CA LYS A 84 -6.19 13.97 -4.18
C LYS A 84 -7.24 13.19 -3.40
N ALA A 85 -6.87 12.57 -2.28
CA ALA A 85 -7.79 11.81 -1.45
C ALA A 85 -8.91 12.71 -0.88
N GLU A 86 -8.59 13.92 -0.42
CA GLU A 86 -9.58 14.90 0.04
C GLU A 86 -10.57 15.27 -1.07
N ILE A 87 -10.07 15.57 -2.27
CA ILE A 87 -10.90 15.97 -3.42
C ILE A 87 -11.83 14.83 -3.83
N LEU A 88 -11.29 13.61 -3.98
CA LEU A 88 -12.09 12.43 -4.31
C LEU A 88 -13.08 12.08 -3.19
N ALA A 89 -12.69 12.28 -1.93
CA ALA A 89 -13.57 12.08 -0.78
C ALA A 89 -14.70 13.11 -0.77
N ALA A 90 -14.46 14.36 -1.18
CA ALA A 90 -15.51 15.38 -1.32
C ALA A 90 -16.55 14.96 -2.37
N GLY A 91 -16.10 14.43 -3.51
CA GLY A 91 -16.94 13.91 -4.59
C GLY A 91 -17.17 14.92 -5.72
N TYR A 92 -17.78 14.46 -6.81
CA TYR A 92 -18.05 15.29 -7.98
C TYR A 92 -19.18 16.28 -7.69
N PRO A 93 -18.92 17.59 -7.75
CA PRO A 93 -19.91 18.62 -7.47
C PRO A 93 -20.91 18.78 -8.61
N VAL A 94 -22.19 18.79 -8.28
CA VAL A 94 -23.32 19.02 -9.19
C VAL A 94 -24.06 20.27 -8.74
N LYS A 95 -24.08 21.29 -9.60
CA LYS A 95 -24.83 22.52 -9.32
C LYS A 95 -26.30 22.31 -9.62
N GLN A 96 -27.12 22.33 -8.59
CA GLN A 96 -28.56 22.49 -8.72
C GLN A 96 -28.97 23.89 -8.29
N ALA A 97 -30.12 24.36 -8.79
CA ALA A 97 -30.62 25.73 -8.59
C ALA A 97 -30.66 26.21 -7.12
N ARG A 98 -30.62 25.30 -6.13
CA ARG A 98 -30.71 25.62 -4.70
C ARG A 98 -29.67 24.94 -3.80
N ALA A 99 -28.82 24.07 -4.35
CA ALA A 99 -27.85 23.31 -3.56
C ALA A 99 -26.64 22.89 -4.41
N SER A 100 -25.47 22.87 -3.79
CA SER A 100 -24.30 22.15 -4.31
C SER A 100 -24.38 20.73 -3.78
N LEU A 101 -24.69 19.78 -4.66
CA LEU A 101 -24.72 18.36 -4.32
C LEU A 101 -23.41 17.70 -4.75
N HIS A 102 -23.08 16.54 -4.16
CA HIS A 102 -21.90 15.79 -4.56
C HIS A 102 -22.24 14.35 -4.91
N VAL A 103 -21.69 13.86 -6.01
CA VAL A 103 -21.74 12.45 -6.39
C VAL A 103 -20.49 11.75 -5.86
N ALA A 104 -20.70 10.63 -5.17
CA ALA A 104 -19.61 9.81 -4.66
C ALA A 104 -18.83 9.17 -5.81
N VAL A 105 -17.50 9.19 -5.72
CA VAL A 105 -16.58 8.68 -6.77
C VAL A 105 -15.72 7.50 -6.30
N HIS A 106 -16.12 6.82 -5.24
CA HIS A 106 -15.51 5.54 -4.85
C HIS A 106 -15.85 4.45 -5.89
N ASP A 107 -15.16 3.32 -5.82
CA ASP A 107 -15.21 2.27 -6.85
C ASP A 107 -16.63 1.77 -7.14
N ALA A 108 -17.41 1.44 -6.11
CA ALA A 108 -18.79 1.01 -6.30
C ALA A 108 -19.67 2.09 -6.98
N GLY A 109 -19.56 3.36 -6.55
CA GLY A 109 -20.34 4.45 -7.13
C GLY A 109 -19.99 4.72 -8.59
N ARG A 110 -18.70 4.59 -8.95
CA ARG A 110 -18.25 4.69 -10.35
C ARG A 110 -18.73 3.51 -11.19
N ALA A 111 -18.74 2.30 -10.64
CA ALA A 111 -19.28 1.13 -11.32
C ALA A 111 -20.79 1.26 -11.57
N ASP A 112 -21.54 1.70 -10.56
CA ASP A 112 -22.99 1.95 -10.66
C ASP A 112 -23.31 3.04 -11.68
N LEU A 113 -22.54 4.14 -11.69
CA LEU A 113 -22.64 5.19 -12.70
C LEU A 113 -22.35 4.66 -14.11
N GLY A 114 -21.35 3.78 -14.25
CA GLY A 114 -21.03 3.13 -15.51
C GLY A 114 -22.18 2.25 -16.02
N GLY A 115 -22.79 1.44 -15.14
CA GLY A 115 -23.96 0.65 -15.46
C GLY A 115 -25.17 1.49 -15.87
N MET A 116 -25.42 2.59 -15.15
CA MET A 116 -26.42 3.58 -15.52
C MET A 116 -26.11 4.22 -16.88
N ALA A 117 -24.86 4.60 -17.14
CA ALA A 117 -24.44 5.21 -18.41
C ALA A 117 -24.67 4.27 -19.60
N ILE A 118 -24.35 2.98 -19.47
CA ILE A 118 -24.60 1.97 -20.51
C ILE A 118 -26.10 1.82 -20.77
N THR A 119 -26.91 1.77 -19.70
CA THR A 119 -28.38 1.72 -19.82
C THR A 119 -28.91 2.99 -20.51
N ALA A 120 -28.38 4.15 -20.13
CA ALA A 120 -28.74 5.43 -20.72
C ALA A 120 -28.35 5.51 -22.19
N LEU A 121 -27.19 4.99 -22.59
CA LEU A 121 -26.77 4.88 -24.01
C LEU A 121 -27.75 4.03 -24.81
N ALA A 122 -28.10 2.85 -24.29
CA ALA A 122 -29.06 1.95 -24.94
C ALA A 122 -30.45 2.61 -25.06
N ALA A 123 -30.92 3.27 -24.00
CA ALA A 123 -32.19 3.99 -24.00
C ALA A 123 -32.19 5.19 -24.96
N HIS A 124 -31.09 5.93 -25.01
CA HIS A 124 -30.90 7.06 -25.92
C HIS A 124 -30.88 6.61 -27.38
N ALA A 125 -30.31 5.43 -27.67
CA ALA A 125 -30.35 4.80 -28.98
C ALA A 125 -31.72 4.15 -29.31
N GLY A 126 -32.68 4.15 -28.38
CA GLY A 126 -34.00 3.56 -28.55
C GLY A 126 -34.03 2.03 -28.51
N THR A 127 -32.96 1.36 -28.08
CA THR A 127 -32.91 -0.11 -28.02
C THR A 127 -33.60 -0.67 -26.79
N VAL A 128 -33.71 0.12 -25.72
CA VAL A 128 -34.46 -0.18 -24.50
C VAL A 128 -35.24 1.05 -24.04
N ALA A 129 -36.24 0.88 -23.20
CA ALA A 129 -36.88 2.02 -22.53
C ALA A 129 -35.99 2.53 -21.39
N TRP A 130 -36.03 3.84 -21.12
CA TRP A 130 -35.38 4.40 -19.94
C TRP A 130 -36.08 3.86 -18.67
N PRO A 131 -35.36 3.16 -17.75
CA PRO A 131 -36.02 2.56 -16.59
C PRO A 131 -36.64 3.62 -15.68
N ALA A 132 -37.90 3.39 -15.28
CA ALA A 132 -38.62 4.30 -14.38
C ALA A 132 -37.89 4.50 -13.04
N ALA A 133 -37.13 3.51 -12.57
CA ALA A 133 -36.29 3.63 -11.38
C ALA A 133 -35.15 4.64 -11.55
N TYR A 134 -34.48 4.66 -12.71
CA TYR A 134 -33.45 5.67 -12.99
C TYR A 134 -34.05 7.04 -13.30
N ALA A 135 -35.24 7.10 -13.91
CA ALA A 135 -35.97 8.35 -14.13
C ALA A 135 -36.26 9.12 -12.83
N GLN A 136 -36.32 8.42 -11.69
CA GLN A 136 -36.42 9.06 -10.38
C GLN A 136 -35.18 9.88 -10.04
N GLY A 137 -33.99 9.46 -10.49
CA GLY A 137 -32.75 10.17 -10.28
C GLY A 137 -31.69 9.42 -9.48
N TRP A 138 -30.56 10.09 -9.28
CA TRP A 138 -29.41 9.62 -8.53
C TRP A 138 -29.40 10.19 -7.10
N ILE A 139 -29.02 9.41 -6.09
CA ILE A 139 -28.91 9.91 -4.72
C ILE A 139 -27.49 10.47 -4.49
N SER A 140 -27.41 11.76 -4.18
CA SER A 140 -26.16 12.44 -3.84
C SER A 140 -25.65 12.05 -2.45
N LYS A 141 -24.42 12.45 -2.11
CA LYS A 141 -23.83 12.27 -0.78
C LYS A 141 -24.61 12.97 0.34
N GLU A 142 -25.29 14.06 0.02
CA GLU A 142 -26.19 14.78 0.92
C GLU A 142 -27.53 14.06 1.11
N ASN A 143 -27.69 12.87 0.53
CA ASN A 143 -28.94 12.12 0.51
C ASN A 143 -30.08 12.90 -0.19
N ILE A 144 -29.72 13.69 -1.21
CA ILE A 144 -30.65 14.47 -2.02
C ILE A 144 -30.67 13.89 -3.43
N ARG A 145 -31.85 13.82 -4.02
CA ARG A 145 -32.08 13.24 -5.34
C ARG A 145 -31.74 14.24 -6.46
N ILE A 146 -30.80 13.86 -7.32
CA ILE A 146 -30.49 14.53 -8.58
C ILE A 146 -31.43 13.93 -9.64
N PRO A 147 -32.40 14.68 -10.19
CA PRO A 147 -33.38 14.15 -11.13
C PRO A 147 -32.70 13.78 -12.45
N LEU A 148 -33.11 12.65 -13.04
CA LEU A 148 -32.62 12.15 -14.33
C LEU A 148 -33.81 11.73 -15.21
N PRO A 149 -34.75 12.66 -15.52
CA PRO A 149 -35.99 12.32 -16.20
C PRO A 149 -35.77 11.60 -17.53
N ASP A 150 -34.70 11.95 -18.24
CA ASP A 150 -34.38 11.42 -19.56
C ASP A 150 -33.02 10.69 -19.56
N PRO A 151 -32.77 9.73 -20.47
CA PRO A 151 -31.48 9.07 -20.56
C PRO A 151 -30.33 10.07 -20.85
N GLY A 152 -30.62 11.21 -21.48
CA GLY A 152 -29.64 12.28 -21.69
C GLY A 152 -29.07 12.84 -20.38
N ASP A 153 -29.89 12.95 -19.33
CA ASP A 153 -29.45 13.44 -18.02
C ASP A 153 -28.50 12.43 -17.35
N GLY A 154 -28.82 11.14 -17.47
CA GLY A 154 -27.96 10.06 -16.98
C GLY A 154 -26.59 10.09 -17.66
N LEU A 155 -26.56 10.27 -18.99
CA LEU A 155 -25.30 10.41 -19.74
C LEU A 155 -24.51 11.64 -19.31
N ALA A 156 -25.18 12.80 -19.17
CA ALA A 156 -24.54 14.03 -18.75
C ALA A 156 -23.90 13.89 -17.35
N LEU A 157 -24.62 13.29 -16.40
CA LEU A 157 -24.11 13.04 -15.05
C LEU A 157 -22.89 12.11 -15.09
N ALA A 158 -22.99 10.96 -15.75
CA ALA A 158 -21.90 9.99 -15.83
C ALA A 158 -20.67 10.56 -16.55
N ALA A 159 -20.85 11.30 -17.64
CA ALA A 159 -19.77 11.95 -18.37
C ALA A 159 -19.08 13.03 -17.53
N GLY A 160 -19.86 13.87 -16.82
CA GLY A 160 -19.33 14.89 -15.92
C GLY A 160 -18.49 14.29 -14.80
N VAL A 161 -19.02 13.27 -14.11
CA VAL A 161 -18.30 12.56 -13.04
C VAL A 161 -17.03 11.90 -13.58
N GLY A 162 -17.14 11.16 -14.70
CA GLY A 162 -16.03 10.43 -15.30
C GLY A 162 -14.91 11.35 -15.77
N GLY A 163 -15.25 12.45 -16.46
CA GLY A 163 -14.30 13.45 -16.93
C GLY A 163 -13.60 14.17 -15.78
N TRP A 164 -14.35 14.59 -14.76
CA TRP A 164 -13.76 15.23 -13.58
C TRP A 164 -12.85 14.28 -12.81
N TYR A 165 -13.28 13.03 -12.58
CA TYR A 165 -12.44 12.02 -11.91
C TYR A 165 -11.13 11.79 -12.66
N ALA A 166 -11.21 11.63 -13.99
CA ALA A 166 -10.03 11.43 -14.83
C ALA A 166 -9.07 12.63 -14.74
N ALA A 167 -9.60 13.86 -14.76
CA ALA A 167 -8.80 15.07 -14.62
C ALA A 167 -8.12 15.17 -13.25
N VAL A 168 -8.80 14.82 -12.15
CA VAL A 168 -8.22 14.82 -10.79
C VAL A 168 -7.07 13.81 -10.72
N VAL A 169 -7.29 12.58 -11.21
CA VAL A 169 -6.26 11.54 -11.20
C VAL A 169 -5.08 11.92 -12.08
N GLN A 170 -5.32 12.50 -13.25
CA GLN A 170 -4.24 12.90 -14.16
C GLN A 170 -3.41 14.04 -13.57
N HIS A 171 -4.05 15.08 -13.00
CA HIS A 171 -3.32 16.18 -12.35
C HIS A 171 -2.40 15.69 -11.22
N ALA A 172 -2.86 14.74 -10.40
CA ALA A 172 -2.04 14.15 -9.36
C ALA A 172 -0.83 13.37 -9.92
N ARG A 173 -1.00 12.69 -11.06
CA ARG A 173 0.09 11.99 -11.75
C ARG A 173 1.10 12.99 -12.30
N ASP A 174 0.64 14.05 -12.93
CA ASP A 174 1.51 15.09 -13.49
C ASP A 174 2.36 15.75 -12.37
N LEU A 175 1.75 16.05 -11.21
CA LEU A 175 2.47 16.56 -10.03
C LEU A 175 3.48 15.55 -9.48
N LYS A 176 3.12 14.26 -9.41
CA LYS A 176 4.03 13.20 -8.99
C LYS A 176 5.22 13.07 -9.94
N ASP A 177 4.97 13.06 -11.24
CA ASP A 177 6.02 12.93 -12.25
C ASP A 177 6.97 14.15 -12.19
N ALA A 178 6.42 15.36 -12.02
CA ALA A 178 7.22 16.58 -11.81
C ALA A 178 8.06 16.52 -10.51
N THR A 179 7.49 15.99 -9.42
CA THR A 179 8.15 15.81 -8.12
C THR A 179 9.32 14.82 -8.21
N LEU A 180 9.15 13.74 -8.98
CA LEU A 180 10.21 12.75 -9.23
C LEU A 180 11.30 13.30 -10.16
N ALA A 181 10.93 14.16 -11.12
CA ALA A 181 11.86 14.79 -12.06
C ALA A 181 12.64 15.98 -11.47
N ALA A 182 12.22 16.52 -10.32
CA ALA A 182 12.90 17.64 -9.68
C ALA A 182 14.33 17.26 -9.23
N GLU A 183 15.31 18.00 -9.75
CA GLU A 183 16.75 17.79 -9.50
C GLU A 183 17.22 18.40 -8.17
N ASP A 184 16.49 19.40 -7.65
CA ASP A 184 16.82 20.12 -6.43
C ASP A 184 15.58 20.57 -5.64
N THR A 185 15.81 21.14 -4.46
CA THR A 185 14.73 21.60 -3.58
C THR A 185 14.01 22.82 -4.12
N ALA A 186 14.68 23.68 -4.90
CA ALA A 186 14.04 24.87 -5.46
C ALA A 186 13.01 24.50 -6.55
N ALA A 187 13.31 23.47 -7.34
CA ALA A 187 12.37 22.88 -8.29
C ALA A 187 11.17 22.24 -7.59
N LEU A 188 11.38 21.61 -6.42
CA LEU A 188 10.28 21.08 -5.59
C LEU A 188 9.43 22.20 -4.98
N ASP A 189 10.04 23.26 -4.45
CA ASP A 189 9.33 24.40 -3.83
C ASP A 189 8.46 25.17 -4.84
N ALA A 190 8.78 25.08 -6.13
CA ALA A 190 7.97 25.64 -7.20
C ALA A 190 6.70 24.80 -7.51
N LEU A 191 6.64 23.54 -7.06
CA LEU A 191 5.46 22.70 -7.17
C LEU A 191 4.51 22.99 -6.02
N ASP A 192 3.32 23.48 -6.35
CA ASP A 192 2.27 23.72 -5.36
C ASP A 192 1.21 22.60 -5.46
N PRO A 193 1.14 21.68 -4.47
CA PRO A 193 0.18 20.60 -4.47
C PRO A 193 -1.27 21.05 -4.24
N GLU A 194 -1.53 22.33 -3.93
CA GLU A 194 -2.86 22.85 -3.63
C GLU A 194 -3.57 23.50 -4.82
N ILE A 195 -2.85 23.75 -5.92
CA ILE A 195 -3.38 24.45 -7.10
C ILE A 195 -3.55 23.54 -8.31
N GLY A 196 -4.27 24.04 -9.31
CA GLY A 196 -4.45 23.36 -10.60
C GLY A 196 -5.50 22.23 -10.59
N TRP A 197 -6.03 21.85 -9.43
CA TRP A 197 -7.07 20.83 -9.34
C TRP A 197 -8.35 21.22 -10.10
N PRO A 198 -9.02 20.24 -10.77
CA PRO A 198 -10.27 20.48 -11.47
C PRO A 198 -11.34 21.09 -10.57
N LYS A 199 -11.91 22.22 -11.02
CA LYS A 199 -13.00 22.91 -10.34
C LYS A 199 -14.36 22.41 -10.83
N ALA A 200 -15.36 22.62 -9.97
CA ALA A 200 -16.78 22.37 -10.18
C ALA A 200 -17.45 23.31 -11.20
#